data_AF-A0A530JVX8-F1
#
_entry.id   AF-A0A530JVX8-F1
#
_cell.length_a   1.000
_cell.length_b   1.000
_cell.length_c   1.000
_cell.angle_alpha   90.00
_cell.angle_beta   90.00
_cell.angle_gamma   90.00
#
_symmetry.space_group_name_H-M   'P 1'
#
loop_
_entity.id
_entity.type
_entity.pdbx_description
1 polymer ?
#
loop_
_entity_poly.entity_id
_entity_poly.type
_entity_poly.pdbx_seq_one_letter_code
_entity_poly.pdbx_strand_id
1 'polypeptide(L)' 'TIHSNSPRECLNRIESMIAMGGYSLPQKTVREIVVGSVDVIIQAARLRDGSRRITHITEVIGMEGDVIITQDLILYNIKG' A
#
# COMPACT_ATOMS: atom_id res chain seq x y z
N THR A 1 7.48 -7.76 4.03
CA THR A 1 6.79 -7.69 2.71
C THR A 1 5.36 -8.15 2.89
N ILE A 2 4.40 -7.59 2.16
CA ILE A 2 2.98 -7.94 2.28
C ILE A 2 2.49 -8.45 0.92
N HIS A 3 1.78 -9.57 0.93
CA HIS A 3 1.15 -10.08 -0.27
C HIS A 3 -0.07 -9.22 -0.61
N SER A 4 -0.01 -8.48 -1.71
CA SER A 4 -1.08 -7.61 -2.20
C SER A 4 -0.96 -7.43 -3.72
N ASN A 5 -2.07 -7.16 -4.39
CA ASN A 5 -2.09 -6.95 -5.84
C ASN A 5 -1.95 -5.48 -6.24
N SER A 6 -1.99 -4.56 -5.26
CA SER A 6 -1.78 -3.14 -5.48
C SER A 6 -1.28 -2.45 -4.20
N PRO A 7 -0.63 -1.27 -4.32
CA PRO A 7 -0.28 -0.44 -3.17
C PRO A 7 -1.46 -0.11 -2.26
N ARG A 8 -2.64 0.16 -2.84
CA ARG A 8 -3.88 0.41 -2.08
C ARG A 8 -4.33 -0.82 -1.29
N GLU A 9 -4.30 -2.00 -1.91
CA GLU A 9 -4.62 -3.26 -1.21
C GLU A 9 -3.61 -3.56 -0.09
N CYS A 10 -2.33 -3.22 -0.29
CA CYS A 10 -1.30 -3.33 0.74
C CYS A 10 -1.68 -2.58 2.02
N LEU A 11 -2.10 -1.32 1.90
CA LEU A 11 -2.57 -0.50 3.03
C LEU A 11 -3.77 -1.13 3.75
N ASN A 12 -4.78 -1.57 3.00
CA ASN A 12 -5.96 -2.25 3.57
C ASN A 12 -5.59 -3.54 4.33
N ARG A 13 -4.57 -4.26 3.85
CA ARG A 13 -4.07 -5.47 4.50
C ARG A 13 -3.31 -5.15 5.79
N ILE A 14 -2.56 -4.04 5.84
CA ILE A 14 -1.93 -3.58 7.09
C ILE A 14 -3.02 -3.29 8.14
N GLU A 15 -4.07 -2.55 7.78
CA GLU A 15 -5.21 -2.30 8.68
C GLU A 15 -5.81 -3.61 9.20
N SER A 16 -6.05 -4.57 8.29
CA SER A 16 -6.62 -5.88 8.63
C SER A 16 -5.70 -6.70 9.56
N MET A 17 -4.40 -6.69 9.30
CA MET A 17 -3.41 -7.41 10.13
C MET A 17 -3.35 -6.85 11.56
N ILE A 18 -3.45 -5.53 11.73
CA ILE A 18 -3.47 -4.89 13.05
C ILE A 18 -4.75 -5.28 13.80
N ALA A 19 -5.91 -5.25 13.12
CA ALA A 19 -7.19 -5.65 13.72
C ALA A 19 -7.19 -7.12 14.18
N MET A 20 -6.60 -8.02 13.37
CA MET A 20 -6.47 -9.44 13.75
C MET A 20 -5.48 -9.69 14.90
N GLY A 21 -4.61 -8.73 15.21
CA GLY A 21 -3.67 -8.80 16.34
C GLY A 21 -4.31 -8.68 17.72
N GLY A 22 -5.64 -8.54 17.81
CA GLY A 22 -6.39 -8.43 19.06
C GLY A 22 -6.44 -7.01 19.64
N TYR A 23 -5.93 -6.01 18.92
CA TYR A 23 -6.03 -4.60 19.31
C TYR A 23 -7.34 -4.00 18.80
N SER A 24 -8.14 -3.41 19.69
CA SER A 24 -9.32 -2.61 19.31
C SER A 24 -8.95 -1.13 19.20
N LEU A 25 -8.10 -0.79 18.22
CA LEU A 25 -7.81 0.61 17.93
C LEU A 25 -8.91 1.19 17.02
N PRO A 26 -9.33 2.46 17.20
CA PRO A 26 -10.16 3.13 16.22
C PRO A 26 -9.50 3.08 14.84
N GLN A 27 -10.28 2.86 13.78
CA GLN A 27 -9.74 2.72 12.42
C GLN A 27 -8.90 3.92 12.00
N LYS A 28 -9.31 5.13 12.40
CA LYS A 28 -8.55 6.36 12.15
C LYS A 28 -7.16 6.32 12.78
N THR A 29 -7.03 5.86 14.02
CA THR A 29 -5.73 5.73 14.71
C THR A 29 -4.81 4.74 14.00
N VAL A 30 -5.36 3.62 13.52
CA VAL A 30 -4.59 2.65 12.73
C VAL A 30 -4.04 3.31 11.47
N ARG A 31 -4.86 4.08 10.75
CA ARG A 31 -4.44 4.81 9.55
C ARG A 31 -3.37 5.85 9.85
N GLU A 32 -3.53 6.63 10.93
CA GLU A 32 -2.53 7.61 11.37
C GLU A 32 -1.18 6.95 11.66
N ILE A 33 -1.18 5.78 12.31
CA ILE A 33 0.04 5.00 12.55
C ILE A 33 0.66 4.54 11.23
N VAL A 34 -0.16 4.00 10.30
CA VAL A 34 0.32 3.52 9.00
C VAL A 34 0.95 4.66 8.21
N VAL A 35 0.26 5.80 8.10
CA VAL A 35 0.77 6.98 7.39
C VAL A 35 2.03 7.54 8.03
N GLY A 36 2.12 7.57 9.36
CA GLY A 36 3.32 8.03 10.06
C GLY A 36 4.50 7.06 10.02
N SER A 37 4.29 5.82 9.55
CA SER A 37 5.32 4.75 9.57
C SER A 37 5.72 4.23 8.19
N VAL A 38 4.95 4.54 7.14
CA VAL A 38 5.16 4.01 5.79
C VAL A 38 5.27 5.18 4.83
N ASP A 39 6.47 5.44 4.34
CA ASP A 39 6.71 6.51 3.37
C ASP A 39 6.45 6.05 1.92
N VAL A 40 6.90 4.84 1.57
CA VAL A 40 6.89 4.34 0.19
C VAL A 40 6.49 2.87 0.13
N ILE A 41 5.66 2.55 -0.87
CA ILE A 41 5.27 1.18 -1.24
C ILE A 41 5.86 0.84 -2.60
N ILE A 42 6.64 -0.25 -2.66
CA ILE A 42 7.21 -0.78 -3.89
C ILE A 42 6.44 -2.04 -4.31
N GLN A 43 5.64 -1.93 -5.37
CA GLN A 43 4.87 -3.07 -5.88
C GLN A 43 5.70 -3.85 -6.89
N ALA A 44 6.07 -5.08 -6.53
CA ALA A 44 6.61 -6.05 -7.48
C ALA A 44 5.49 -6.95 -8.01
N ALA A 45 5.45 -7.17 -9.33
CA ALA A 45 4.52 -8.09 -9.95
C ALA A 45 5.25 -9.02 -10.93
N ARG A 46 4.73 -10.24 -11.10
CA ARG A 46 5.12 -11.14 -12.17
C ARG A 46 4.18 -10.91 -13.35
N LEU A 47 4.74 -10.53 -14.50
CA LEU A 47 4.00 -10.24 -15.71
C LEU A 47 3.70 -11.53 -16.49
N ARG A 48 2.84 -11.40 -17.52
CA ARG A 48 2.40 -12.53 -18.35
C ARG A 48 3.54 -13.17 -19.14
N ASP A 49 4.56 -12.39 -19.50
CA ASP A 49 5.81 -12.86 -20.12
C ASP A 49 6.73 -13.61 -19.14
N GLY A 50 6.31 -13.77 -17.88
CA GLY A 50 7.05 -14.44 -16.83
C GLY A 50 8.07 -13.55 -16.11
N SER A 51 8.36 -12.35 -16.64
CA SER A 51 9.30 -11.41 -16.04
C SER A 51 8.76 -10.84 -14.72
N ARG A 52 9.67 -10.47 -13.81
CA ARG A 52 9.32 -9.75 -12.58
C ARG A 52 9.72 -8.30 -12.73
N ARG A 53 8.75 -7.39 -12.54
CA ARG A 53 8.94 -5.94 -12.67
C ARG A 53 8.39 -5.22 -11.45
N ILE A 54 8.99 -4.08 -11.15
CA ILE A 54 8.36 -3.10 -10.26
C ILE A 54 7.29 -2.39 -11.09
N THR A 55 6.04 -2.51 -10.68
CA THR A 55 4.92 -1.91 -11.42
C THR A 55 4.49 -0.57 -10.85
N HIS A 56 4.69 -0.37 -9.55
CA HIS A 56 4.37 0.88 -8.87
C HIS A 56 5.48 1.22 -7.87
N ILE A 57 5.85 2.50 -7.85
CA ILE A 57 6.50 3.13 -6.70
C ILE A 57 5.51 4.18 -6.22
N THR A 58 4.91 3.94 -5.06
CA THR A 58 3.82 4.77 -4.54
C THR A 58 4.27 5.41 -3.24
N GLU A 59 4.25 6.73 -3.18
CA GLU A 59 4.45 7.51 -1.96
C GLU A 59 3.14 7.58 -1.17
N VAL A 60 3.25 7.46 0.15
CA VAL A 60 2.16 7.74 1.09
C VAL A 60 2.33 9.18 1.55
N ILE A 61 1.41 10.06 1.15
CA ILE A 61 1.53 11.50 1.39
C ILE A 61 1.02 11.85 2.78
N GLY A 62 -0.08 11.22 3.20
CA GLY A 62 -0.82 11.70 4.36
C GLY A 62 -2.22 11.12 4.44
N MET A 63 -3.09 11.85 5.14
CA MET A 63 -4.51 11.57 5.22
C MET A 63 -5.33 12.82 4.89
N GLU A 64 -6.45 12.63 4.21
CA GLU A 64 -7.51 13.62 4.06
C GLU A 64 -8.78 13.05 4.72
N GLY A 65 -9.16 13.64 5.85
CA GLY A 65 -10.20 13.07 6.72
C GLY A 65 -9.79 11.67 7.19
N ASP A 66 -10.55 10.65 6.78
CA ASP A 66 -10.27 9.24 7.10
C ASP A 66 -9.59 8.48 5.96
N VAL A 67 -9.26 9.14 4.83
CA VAL A 67 -8.73 8.47 3.64
C VAL A 67 -7.21 8.68 3.57
N ILE A 68 -6.45 7.59 3.47
CA ILE A 68 -5.02 7.65 3.18
C ILE A 68 -4.81 8.15 1.74
N ILE A 69 -4.03 9.20 1.58
CA ILE A 69 -3.68 9.79 0.29
C ILE A 69 -2.33 9.26 -0.15
N THR A 70 -2.27 8.85 -1.42
CA THR A 70 -1.08 8.26 -2.03
C THR A 70 -0.85 8.86 -3.40
N GLN A 71 0.40 8.92 -3.84
CA GLN A 71 0.79 9.33 -5.18
C GLN A 71 1.73 8.31 -5.80
N ASP A 72 1.46 7.91 -7.03
CA ASP A 72 2.40 7.07 -7.78
C ASP A 72 3.52 7.94 -8.33
N LEU A 73 4.74 7.69 -7.86
CA LEU A 73 5.97 8.30 -8.36
C LEU A 73 6.41 7.63 -9.66
N ILE A 74 6.19 6.31 -9.78
CA ILE A 74 6.45 5.54 -11.00
C ILE A 74 5.30 4.59 -11.26
N LEU A 75 4.84 4.56 -12.51
CA LEU A 75 3.94 3.56 -13.06
C LEU A 75 4.63 2.83 -14.21
N TYR A 76 4.68 1.52 -14.13
CA TYR A 76 5.16 0.70 -15.22
C TYR A 76 4.10 0.59 -16.32
N ASN A 77 4.42 1.11 -17.50
CA ASN A 77 3.56 0.98 -18.66
C ASN A 77 3.88 -0.32 -19.41
N ILE A 78 2.94 -1.27 -19.39
CA ILE A 78 3.01 -2.47 -20.22
C ILE A 78 2.69 -2.05 -21.66
N LYS A 79 3.73 -1.86 -22.47
CA LYS A 79 3.56 -1.84 -23.92
C LYS A 79 3.36 -3.28 -24.37
N GLY A 80 2.21 -3.54 -24.97
CA GLY A 80 1.86 -4.84 -25.56
C GLY A 80 2.85 -5.26 -26.63
#